data_AF-A0A9D4GBD6-F1
#
_entry.id   AF-A0A9D4GBD6-F1
#
_cell.length_a   1.000
_cell.length_b   1.000
_cell.length_c   1.000
_cell.angle_alpha   90.00
_cell.angle_beta   90.00
_cell.angle_gamma   90.00
#
_symmetry.space_group_name_H-M   'P 1'
#
loop_
_entity.id
_entity.type
_entity.pdbx_description
1 polymer ?
#
loop_
_entity_poly.entity_id
_entity_poly.type
_entity_poly.pdbx_seq_one_letter_code
_entity_poly.pdbx_strand_id
1 'polypeptide(L)'
;MDDVRLVVIGALVQQQNQNLLRLQQDVDKRRSERRRRDRVVWVRKRILRRPEHGLYNKLMVELRNEDPRAFHHFRRMPPAMLYRG
;
A
#
# COMPACT_ATOMS: atom_id res chain seq x y z
N MET A 1 -22.55 5.76 53.67
CA MET A 1 -23.19 6.12 52.38
C MET A 1 -22.16 6.59 51.35
N ASP A 2 -21.03 7.16 51.77
CA ASP A 2 -20.01 7.71 50.87
C ASP A 2 -19.11 6.65 50.21
N ASP A 3 -18.82 5.54 50.89
CA ASP A 3 -18.00 4.44 50.34
C ASP A 3 -18.64 3.79 49.11
N VAL A 4 -19.97 3.61 49.12
CA VAL A 4 -20.71 3.04 47.99
C VAL A 4 -20.63 3.98 46.77
N ARG A 5 -20.70 5.30 46.99
CA ARG A 5 -20.56 6.29 45.92
C ARG A 5 -19.16 6.29 45.32
N LEU A 6 -18.12 6.17 46.15
CA LEU A 6 -16.73 6.08 45.70
C LEU A 6 -16.48 4.84 44.86
N VAL A 7 -17.03 3.68 45.26
CA VAL A 7 -16.94 2.43 44.49
C VAL A 7 -17.64 2.56 43.14
N VAL A 8 -18.84 3.15 43.09
CA VAL A 8 -19.59 3.36 41.85
C VAL A 8 -18.85 4.32 40.90
N ILE A 9 -18.27 5.40 41.43
CA ILE A 9 -17.45 6.34 40.64
C ILE A 9 -16.20 5.62 40.11
N GLY A 10 -15.51 4.83 40.94
CA GLY A 10 -14.35 4.05 40.52
C GLY A 10 -14.67 3.06 39.40
N ALA A 11 -15.79 2.34 39.52
CA ALA A 11 -16.26 1.41 38.49
C ALA A 11 -16.60 2.13 37.18
N LEU A 12 -17.24 3.29 37.25
CA LEU A 12 -17.57 4.11 36.08
C LEU A 12 -16.32 4.62 35.37
N VAL A 13 -15.33 5.12 36.11
CA VAL A 13 -14.04 5.57 35.56
C VAL A 13 -13.30 4.40 34.92
N GLN A 14 -13.30 3.23 35.56
CA GLN A 14 -12.68 2.03 35.00
C GLN A 14 -13.36 1.60 33.68
N GLN A 15 -14.69 1.66 33.62
CA GLN A 15 -15.46 1.38 32.40
C GLN A 15 -15.15 2.40 31.29
N GLN A 16 -15.06 3.69 31.63
CA GLN A 16 -14.67 4.74 30.68
C GLN A 16 -13.26 4.50 30.11
N ASN A 17 -12.29 4.16 30.96
CA ASN A 17 -10.92 3.84 30.54
C ASN A 17 -10.87 2.63 29.60
N GLN A 18 -11.64 1.58 29.88
CA GLN A 18 -11.73 0.41 29.00
C GLN A 18 -12.31 0.78 27.62
N ASN A 19 -13.31 1.66 27.58
CA ASN A 19 -13.91 2.11 26.32
C ASN A 19 -12.92 2.96 25.51
N LEU A 20 -12.17 3.85 26.16
CA LEU A 20 -11.11 4.63 25.50
C LEU A 20 -10.03 3.72 24.90
N LEU A 21 -9.60 2.69 25.63
CA LEU A 21 -8.61 1.74 25.13
C LEU A 21 -9.09 0.99 23.88
N ARG A 22 -10.35 0.55 23.86
CA ARG A 22 -10.97 -0.12 22.70
C ARG A 22 -11.02 0.79 21.48
N LEU A 23 -11.43 2.05 21.68
CA LEU A 23 -11.47 3.04 20.59
C LEU A 23 -10.07 3.30 20.01
N GLN A 24 -9.05 3.40 20.87
CA GLN A 24 -7.68 3.59 20.44
C GLN A 24 -7.20 2.41 19.57
N GLN A 25 -7.46 1.18 20.00
CA GLN A 25 -7.12 -0.03 19.23
C GLN A 25 -7.80 -0.06 17.86
N ASP A 26 -9.08 0.32 17.78
CA ASP A 26 -9.81 0.37 16.50
C ASP A 26 -9.24 1.43 15.55
N VAL A 27 -8.88 2.61 16.09
CA VAL A 27 -8.22 3.67 15.31
C VAL A 27 -6.88 3.20 14.79
N ASP A 28 -6.06 2.57 15.63
CA ASP A 28 -4.73 2.07 15.26
C ASP A 28 -4.81 0.95 14.22
N LYS A 29 -5.79 0.04 14.36
CA LYS A 29 -6.07 -1.00 13.36
C LYS A 29 -6.44 -0.39 11.99
N ARG A 30 -7.38 0.56 11.97
CA ARG A 30 -7.79 1.27 10.73
C ARG A 30 -6.61 2.01 10.10
N ARG A 31 -5.75 2.64 10.92
CA ARG A 31 -4.55 3.35 10.45
C ARG A 31 -3.53 2.40 9.83
N SER A 32 -3.31 1.24 10.44
CA SER A 32 -2.43 0.19 9.92
C SER A 32 -2.92 -0.37 8.57
N GLU A 33 -4.22 -0.64 8.47
CA GLU A 33 -4.84 -1.14 7.22
C GLU A 33 -4.73 -0.13 6.08
N ARG A 34 -4.93 1.16 6.35
CA ARG A 34 -4.72 2.24 5.36
C ARG A 34 -3.27 2.30 4.88
N ARG A 35 -2.31 2.32 5.82
CA ARG A 35 -0.87 2.30 5.49
C ARG A 35 -0.46 1.09 4.64
N ARG A 36 -1.14 -0.05 4.80
CA ARG A 36 -0.89 -1.24 3.97
C ARG A 36 -1.41 -1.09 2.54
N ARG A 37 -2.56 -0.42 2.37
CA ARG A 37 -3.15 -0.14 1.05
C ARG A 37 -2.41 0.95 0.29
N ASP A 38 -1.85 1.93 1.01
CA ASP A 38 -1.10 3.06 0.44
C ASP A 38 0.29 2.70 -0.08
N ARG A 39 0.73 1.43 0.03
CA ARG A 39 1.90 0.93 -0.72
C ARG A 39 1.54 0.72 -2.19
N VAL A 40 1.06 1.79 -2.82
CA VAL A 40 0.95 1.92 -4.27
C VAL A 40 2.37 2.13 -4.76
N VAL A 41 2.98 1.05 -5.24
CA VAL A 41 4.28 1.12 -5.90
C VAL A 41 4.17 2.05 -7.11
N TRP A 42 4.96 3.13 -7.14
CA TRP A 42 5.04 4.06 -8.28
C TRP A 42 5.47 3.35 -9.57
N VAL A 43 6.16 2.22 -9.42
CA VAL A 43 6.68 1.40 -10.52
C VAL A 43 5.82 0.14 -10.64
N ARG A 44 5.22 -0.07 -11.82
CA ARG A 44 4.46 -1.29 -12.13
C ARG A 44 5.37 -2.51 -11.99
N LYS A 45 4.87 -3.58 -11.36
CA LYS A 45 5.63 -4.81 -11.07
C LYS A 45 6.38 -5.40 -12.29
N ARG A 46 5.88 -5.19 -13.51
CA ARG A 46 6.55 -5.63 -14.76
C ARG A 46 7.91 -4.95 -15.02
N ILE A 47 8.08 -3.71 -14.57
CA ILE A 47 9.36 -2.98 -14.72
C ILE A 47 10.44 -3.58 -13.80
N LEU A 48 10.04 -4.21 -12.70
CA LEU A 48 10.93 -4.90 -11.76
C LEU A 48 11.33 -6.31 -12.21
N ARG A 49 10.65 -6.87 -13.22
CA ARG A 49 10.97 -8.18 -13.81
C ARG A 49 11.99 -8.05 -14.93
N ARG A 50 13.16 -7.45 -14.64
CA ARG A 50 14.25 -7.35 -15.63
C ARG A 50 15.31 -8.42 -15.38
N PRO A 51 15.26 -9.59 -16.06
CA PRO A 51 16.44 -10.42 -16.21
C PRO A 51 17.37 -9.75 -17.25
N GLU A 52 18.66 -9.79 -17.00
CA GLU A 52 19.62 -8.83 -17.54
C GLU A 52 19.67 -8.73 -19.07
N HIS A 53 19.35 -9.76 -19.87
CA HIS A 53 19.41 -9.71 -21.35
C HIS A 53 18.18 -10.32 -22.05
N GLY A 54 17.80 -9.78 -23.22
CA GLY A 54 16.72 -10.32 -24.10
C GLY A 54 15.32 -9.70 -23.95
N LEU A 55 15.18 -8.64 -23.15
CA LEU A 55 13.90 -8.04 -22.75
C LEU A 55 13.07 -7.37 -23.84
N TYR A 56 13.67 -6.84 -24.91
CA TYR A 56 12.92 -5.97 -25.84
C TYR A 56 11.75 -6.69 -26.49
N ASN A 57 11.98 -7.87 -27.08
CA ASN A 57 10.92 -8.62 -27.76
C ASN A 57 9.83 -9.09 -26.78
N LYS A 58 10.22 -9.57 -25.60
CA LYS A 58 9.27 -10.03 -24.57
C LYS A 58 8.44 -8.87 -24.01
N LEU A 59 9.07 -7.74 -23.70
CA LEU A 59 8.41 -6.52 -23.25
C LEU A 59 7.47 -5.94 -24.31
N MET A 60 7.84 -6.02 -25.60
CA MET A 60 6.99 -5.61 -26.71
C MET A 60 5.73 -6.48 -26.83
N VAL A 61 5.84 -7.80 -26.65
CA VAL A 61 4.68 -8.71 -26.66
C VAL A 61 3.77 -8.46 -25.46
N GLU A 62 4.34 -8.31 -24.25
CA GLU A 62 3.57 -8.02 -23.03
C GLU A 62 2.87 -6.66 -23.09
N LEU A 63 3.56 -5.61 -23.58
CA LEU A 63 2.97 -4.28 -23.77
C LEU A 63 1.84 -4.28 -24.81
N ARG A 64 2.02 -5.00 -25.92
CA ARG A 64 0.99 -5.10 -26.97
C ARG A 64 -0.30 -5.74 -26.45
N ASN A 65 -0.18 -6.74 -25.58
CA ASN A 65 -1.32 -7.49 -25.05
C ASN A 65 -2.04 -6.76 -23.90
N GLU A 66 -1.31 -6.07 -23.01
CA GLU A 66 -1.90 -5.42 -21.82
C GLU A 66 -2.30 -3.95 -22.05
N ASP A 67 -1.54 -3.20 -22.85
CA ASP A 67 -1.75 -1.76 -23.05
C ASP A 67 -1.22 -1.29 -24.41
N PRO A 68 -2.06 -1.38 -25.46
CA PRO A 68 -1.68 -0.96 -26.82
C PRO A 68 -1.24 0.51 -26.91
N ARG A 69 -1.74 1.39 -26.03
CA ARG A 69 -1.37 2.82 -26.03
C ARG A 69 0.04 3.02 -25.50
N ALA A 70 0.39 2.37 -24.39
CA ALA A 70 1.74 2.39 -23.86
C ALA A 70 2.76 1.73 -24.80
N PHE A 71 2.35 0.69 -25.54
CA PHE A 71 3.16 0.07 -26.59
C PHE A 71 3.55 1.06 -27.70
N HIS A 72 2.60 1.85 -28.19
CA HIS A 72 2.88 2.87 -29.22
C HIS A 72 3.84 3.96 -28.73
N HIS A 73 3.75 4.37 -27.47
CA HIS A 73 4.70 5.32 -26.89
C HIS A 73 6.09 4.71 -26.75
N PHE A 74 6.21 3.46 -26.30
CA PHE A 74 7.49 2.80 -26.11
C PHE A 74 8.23 2.56 -27.43
N ARG A 75 7.49 2.27 -28.52
CA ARG A 75 8.06 2.16 -29.88
C ARG A 75 8.68 3.45 -30.42
N ARG A 76 8.33 4.62 -29.87
CA ARG A 76 8.88 5.92 -30.29
C ARG A 76 10.20 6.26 -29.59
N MET A 77 10.59 5.49 -28.56
CA MET A 77 11.88 5.67 -27.87
C MET A 77 12.97 4.89 -28.63
N PRO A 78 14.07 5.53 -29.07
CA PRO A 78 15.15 4.86 -29.79
C PRO A 78 15.78 3.75 -28.92
N PRO A 79 16.01 2.54 -29.45
CA PRO A 79 16.62 1.43 -28.70
C PRO A 79 17.98 1.77 -28.10
N ALA A 80 18.72 2.71 -28.70
CA ALA A 80 20.01 3.19 -28.20
C ALA A 80 19.95 3.78 -26.77
N MET A 81 18.78 4.28 -26.33
CA MET A 81 18.63 4.78 -24.95
C MET A 81 18.52 3.65 -23.91
N LEU A 82 18.32 2.39 -24.35
CA LEU A 82 18.20 1.21 -23.49
C LEU A 82 19.48 0.35 -23.47
N TYR A 83 20.39 0.58 -24.41
CA TYR A 83 21.72 -0.03 -24.45
C TYR A 83 22.76 1.04 -24.15
N ARG A 84 23.14 1.18 -22.88
CA ARG A 84 24.33 1.94 -22.50
C ARG A 84 25.54 1.00 -22.63
N GLY A 85 26.24 1.10 -23.75
CA GLY A 85 27.67 0.81 -23.82
C GLY A 85 28.41 2.11 -23.51
#